data_AF-A0A9D1V320-F1
#
_entry.id   AF-A0A9D1V320-F1
#
_cell.length_a   1.000
_cell.length_b   1.000
_cell.length_c   1.000
_cell.angle_alpha   90.00
_cell.angle_beta   90.00
_cell.angle_gamma   90.00
#
_symmetry.space_group_name_H-M   'P 1'
#
loop_
_entity.id
_entity.type
_entity.pdbx_description
1 polymer ?
#
loop_
_entity_poly.entity_id
_entity_poly.type
_entity_poly.pdbx_seq_one_letter_code
_entity_poly.pdbx_strand_id
1 'polypeptide(L)'
;MKKFVLPVLALCLLAALAGCAASPASSLSAPGGAASSASAGSSAPSGEVPGPTPEDPEEARLLGLAQEASGREMTCHLYLDMDRDGAAELLGVCLNPDTDLYEVWYCSSDGQTCALAEQDEESMESCFLEPLTLDGETHVAVNRGLGNNSNRFSILALQEGKVNCLVRWQPGMVTMTDAGDLLVKTFSLNAFYDTAVGGTIGLGETQSYLFYRDGTYGEYGAVELTEEEFNALQGAQDLMAGIEHALRFKKAERMECRYFLRANGILQVQCDLHASEGGVEYGFFTARCQDGAVDPASMGSFVGGQLESPLTSLEVVY
;
A
#
# COMPACT_ATOMS: atom_id res chain seq x y z
N MET A 1 50.98 -4.83 -15.73
CA MET A 1 50.75 -3.43 -16.15
C MET A 1 50.04 -3.44 -17.49
N LYS A 2 48.94 -2.69 -17.59
CA LYS A 2 47.83 -2.86 -18.54
C LYS A 2 48.20 -2.57 -19.99
N LYS A 3 47.54 -3.30 -20.88
CA LYS A 3 47.54 -3.19 -22.34
C LYS A 3 46.66 -2.03 -22.82
N PHE A 4 47.01 -1.56 -24.01
CA PHE A 4 46.34 -0.60 -24.89
C PHE A 4 44.81 -0.75 -25.00
N VAL A 5 44.10 0.39 -25.06
CA VAL A 5 42.77 0.50 -25.66
C VAL A 5 42.69 1.80 -26.48
N LEU A 6 42.42 1.65 -27.77
CA LEU A 6 41.89 2.63 -28.73
C LEU A 6 41.40 1.79 -29.94
N PRO A 7 40.53 2.29 -30.83
CA PRO A 7 39.26 3.02 -30.68
C PRO A 7 38.19 2.46 -31.67
N VAL A 8 37.22 3.29 -32.10
CA VAL A 8 36.31 3.21 -33.28
C VAL A 8 34.84 2.87 -32.91
N LEU A 9 33.88 3.82 -32.89
CA LEU A 9 33.18 4.65 -33.92
C LEU A 9 31.99 3.97 -34.62
N ALA A 10 30.84 4.70 -34.59
CA ALA A 10 29.79 4.82 -35.64
C ALA A 10 28.90 3.57 -35.91
N LEU A 11 27.63 3.63 -36.29
CA LEU A 11 26.60 4.64 -36.60
C LEU A 11 25.31 3.83 -36.91
N CYS A 12 24.10 4.35 -36.68
CA CYS A 12 23.02 4.46 -37.68
C CYS A 12 21.63 4.60 -37.06
N LEU A 13 20.98 5.69 -37.48
CA LEU A 13 19.55 5.98 -37.40
C LEU A 13 18.71 4.92 -38.13
N LEU A 14 17.49 4.72 -37.64
CA LEU A 14 16.29 4.65 -38.50
C LEU A 14 15.09 5.19 -37.73
N ALA A 15 14.42 6.16 -38.34
CA ALA A 15 13.21 6.82 -37.87
C ALA A 15 12.07 6.56 -38.86
N ALA A 16 10.85 6.74 -38.35
CA ALA A 16 9.58 7.06 -39.03
C ALA A 16 8.84 5.92 -39.75
N LEU A 17 7.51 5.84 -39.83
CA LEU A 17 6.31 6.46 -39.20
C LEU A 17 5.12 5.81 -39.94
N ALA A 18 3.99 5.56 -39.24
CA ALA A 18 2.59 5.53 -39.70
C ALA A 18 1.80 4.50 -38.87
N GLY A 19 0.59 4.74 -38.36
CA GLY A 19 -0.30 5.88 -38.46
C GLY A 19 -1.65 5.52 -37.82
N CYS A 20 -2.19 6.47 -37.06
CA CYS A 20 -3.61 6.79 -36.80
C CYS A 20 -4.68 5.68 -36.78
N ALA A 21 -5.44 5.57 -35.68
CA ALA A 21 -6.67 6.34 -35.47
C ALA A 21 -7.52 5.74 -34.34
N ALA A 22 -7.68 6.47 -33.24
CA ALA A 22 -8.81 6.33 -32.33
C ALA A 22 -9.88 7.35 -32.72
N SER A 23 -11.15 6.97 -32.63
CA SER A 23 -12.27 7.90 -32.43
C SER A 23 -13.46 7.19 -31.78
N PRO A 24 -14.31 7.96 -31.07
CA PRO A 24 -15.03 7.52 -29.89
C PRO A 24 -16.53 7.34 -30.16
N ALA A 25 -17.24 6.73 -29.21
CA ALA A 25 -18.69 6.84 -29.12
C ALA A 25 -19.10 7.13 -27.68
N SER A 26 -19.53 8.37 -27.47
CA SER A 26 -20.25 8.84 -26.30
C SER A 26 -21.67 8.30 -26.27
N SER A 27 -22.22 8.06 -25.08
CA SER A 27 -23.63 8.39 -24.83
C SER A 27 -23.84 8.76 -23.37
N LEU A 28 -24.19 10.03 -23.18
CA LEU A 28 -24.72 10.63 -21.96
C LEU A 28 -25.95 9.87 -21.43
N SER A 29 -26.10 9.85 -20.10
CA SER A 29 -27.40 10.05 -19.44
C SER A 29 -27.16 10.59 -18.03
N ALA A 30 -27.76 11.73 -17.73
CA ALA A 30 -27.97 12.33 -16.41
C ALA A 30 -29.38 12.95 -16.43
N PRO A 31 -29.97 13.44 -15.32
CA PRO A 31 -29.78 13.12 -13.90
C PRO A 31 -31.14 12.78 -13.21
N GLY A 32 -31.12 12.35 -11.94
CA GLY A 32 -32.36 12.20 -11.16
C GLY A 32 -32.16 12.13 -9.65
N GLY A 33 -32.47 13.23 -8.96
CA GLY A 33 -33.34 13.24 -7.77
C GLY A 33 -32.82 12.69 -6.43
N ALA A 34 -32.37 13.63 -5.59
CA ALA A 34 -32.58 13.77 -4.13
C ALA A 34 -33.10 12.59 -3.27
N ALA A 35 -32.32 12.32 -2.21
CA ALA A 35 -32.69 12.11 -0.80
C ALA A 35 -33.83 11.14 -0.42
N SER A 36 -33.52 10.15 0.42
CA SER A 36 -33.92 10.14 1.83
C SER A 36 -33.46 8.88 2.58
N SER A 37 -33.05 9.12 3.82
CA SER A 37 -32.89 8.23 4.97
C SER A 37 -33.80 7.00 5.03
N ALA A 38 -33.21 5.85 5.38
CA ALA A 38 -33.87 4.82 6.16
C ALA A 38 -32.84 4.04 6.99
N SER A 39 -32.84 4.31 8.30
CA SER A 39 -32.33 3.39 9.32
C SER A 39 -33.19 2.14 9.32
N ALA A 40 -32.59 0.98 9.07
CA ALA A 40 -33.19 -0.31 9.39
C ALA A 40 -32.13 -1.16 10.07
N GLY A 41 -32.30 -1.36 11.37
CA GLY A 41 -31.57 -2.40 12.09
C GLY A 41 -31.83 -3.75 11.43
N SER A 42 -30.76 -4.46 11.14
CA SER A 42 -30.81 -5.87 10.79
C SER A 42 -29.75 -6.58 11.61
N SER A 43 -30.20 -7.21 12.69
CA SER A 43 -29.49 -8.27 13.36
C SER A 43 -29.36 -9.43 12.37
N ALA A 44 -28.20 -9.56 11.76
CA ALA A 44 -27.84 -10.71 10.94
C ALA A 44 -27.31 -11.85 11.84
N PRO A 45 -27.70 -13.11 11.57
CA PRO A 45 -27.20 -14.26 12.31
C PRO A 45 -25.73 -14.50 11.98
N SER A 46 -24.97 -14.99 12.95
CA SER A 46 -23.62 -15.52 12.79
C SER A 46 -23.63 -16.64 11.75
N GLY A 47 -23.40 -16.29 10.49
CA GLY A 47 -23.00 -17.22 9.45
C GLY A 47 -21.49 -17.21 9.40
N GLU A 48 -20.87 -18.33 9.78
CA GLU A 48 -19.51 -18.63 9.34
C GLU A 48 -19.48 -18.48 7.83
N VAL A 49 -18.73 -17.49 7.35
CA VAL A 49 -18.45 -17.35 5.92
C VAL A 49 -17.59 -18.57 5.55
N PRO A 50 -18.02 -19.42 4.61
CA PRO A 50 -17.21 -20.56 4.20
C PRO A 50 -15.84 -20.06 3.73
N GLY A 51 -14.78 -20.67 4.25
CA GLY A 51 -13.42 -20.35 3.82
C GLY A 51 -13.24 -20.51 2.30
N PRO A 52 -12.23 -19.85 1.72
CA PRO A 52 -11.91 -20.02 0.31
C PRO A 52 -11.71 -21.50 -0.02
N THR A 53 -12.41 -22.00 -1.04
CA THR A 53 -12.27 -23.38 -1.51
C THR A 53 -11.12 -23.45 -2.52
N PRO A 54 -10.08 -24.28 -2.28
CA PRO A 54 -8.96 -24.44 -3.22
C PRO A 54 -9.41 -24.96 -4.59
N GLU A 55 -8.84 -24.40 -5.66
CA GLU A 55 -9.04 -24.89 -7.03
C GLU A 55 -7.92 -25.87 -7.46
N ASP A 56 -6.73 -25.75 -6.88
CA ASP A 56 -5.59 -26.63 -7.11
C ASP A 56 -5.58 -27.81 -6.11
N PRO A 57 -5.48 -29.08 -6.57
CA PRO A 57 -5.36 -30.24 -5.66
C PRO A 57 -4.17 -30.15 -4.69
N GLU A 58 -3.08 -29.51 -5.10
CA GLU A 58 -1.88 -29.37 -4.27
C GLU A 58 -2.09 -28.31 -3.18
N GLU A 59 -2.72 -27.18 -3.54
CA GLU A 59 -3.19 -26.17 -2.58
C GLU A 59 -4.13 -26.82 -1.54
N ALA A 60 -5.09 -27.63 -1.98
CA ALA A 60 -6.01 -28.34 -1.09
C ALA A 60 -5.27 -29.30 -0.13
N ARG A 61 -4.23 -29.97 -0.62
CA ARG A 61 -3.39 -30.87 0.18
C ARG A 61 -2.64 -30.09 1.26
N LEU A 62 -1.95 -29.01 0.89
CA LEU A 62 -1.20 -28.18 1.84
C LEU A 62 -2.10 -27.49 2.86
N LEU A 63 -3.28 -27.03 2.43
CA LEU A 63 -4.27 -26.41 3.31
C LEU A 63 -4.74 -27.41 4.38
N GLY A 64 -5.05 -28.64 3.97
CA GLY A 64 -5.43 -29.72 4.88
C GLY A 64 -4.33 -30.04 5.89
N LEU A 65 -3.07 -30.08 5.47
CA LEU A 65 -1.93 -30.31 6.37
C LEU A 65 -1.73 -29.15 7.36
N ALA A 66 -1.89 -27.91 6.91
CA ALA A 66 -1.78 -26.74 7.78
C ALA A 66 -2.90 -26.72 8.84
N GLN A 67 -4.13 -27.08 8.45
CA GLN A 67 -5.26 -27.21 9.37
C GLN A 67 -5.09 -28.36 10.37
N GLU A 68 -4.53 -29.49 9.92
CA GLU A 68 -4.20 -30.61 10.81
C GLU A 68 -3.13 -30.22 11.83
N ALA A 69 -2.08 -29.52 11.38
CA ALA A 69 -0.98 -29.07 12.23
C ALA A 69 -1.41 -28.00 13.25
N SER A 70 -2.27 -27.06 12.85
CA SER A 70 -2.79 -26.02 13.74
C SER A 70 -3.93 -26.50 14.64
N GLY A 71 -4.58 -27.61 14.27
CA GLY A 71 -5.81 -28.11 14.88
C GLY A 71 -7.02 -27.19 14.64
N ARG A 72 -6.96 -26.31 13.64
CA ARG A 72 -7.95 -25.24 13.40
C ARG A 72 -8.23 -25.07 11.91
N GLU A 73 -9.42 -24.57 11.60
CA GLU A 73 -9.76 -24.13 10.25
C GLU A 73 -9.05 -22.81 9.93
N MET A 74 -8.52 -22.70 8.71
CA MET A 74 -7.91 -21.46 8.23
C MET A 74 -9.00 -20.54 7.72
N THR A 75 -9.01 -19.29 8.20
CA THR A 75 -9.97 -18.25 7.77
C THR A 75 -9.56 -17.62 6.44
N CYS A 76 -8.27 -17.60 6.13
CA CYS A 76 -7.73 -17.30 4.81
C CYS A 76 -6.39 -17.99 4.62
N HIS A 77 -5.95 -18.12 3.37
CA HIS A 77 -4.64 -18.66 3.04
C HIS A 77 -4.10 -18.07 1.73
N LEU A 78 -2.80 -18.20 1.54
CA LEU A 78 -2.07 -17.94 0.31
C LEU A 78 -1.32 -19.20 -0.11
N TYR A 79 -1.35 -19.50 -1.40
CA TYR A 79 -0.58 -20.56 -2.02
C TYR A 79 0.30 -19.93 -3.11
N LEU A 80 1.60 -19.81 -2.83
CA LEU A 80 2.54 -19.10 -3.69
C LEU A 80 3.98 -19.59 -3.50
N ASP A 81 4.77 -19.45 -4.55
CA ASP A 81 6.21 -19.74 -4.57
C ASP A 81 6.98 -18.56 -3.94
N MET A 82 7.40 -18.74 -2.68
CA MET A 82 8.01 -17.68 -1.88
C MET A 82 9.47 -17.42 -2.26
N ASP A 83 10.24 -18.47 -2.52
CA ASP A 83 11.68 -18.38 -2.82
C ASP A 83 12.03 -18.50 -4.31
N ARG A 84 11.00 -18.64 -5.17
CA ARG A 84 11.08 -18.73 -6.63
C ARG A 84 11.80 -19.97 -7.15
N ASP A 85 11.70 -21.08 -6.42
CA ASP A 85 12.26 -22.37 -6.83
C ASP A 85 11.35 -23.16 -7.80
N GLY A 86 10.12 -22.68 -8.02
CA GLY A 86 9.10 -23.28 -8.87
C GLY A 86 8.10 -24.17 -8.12
N ALA A 87 8.22 -24.31 -6.80
CA ALA A 87 7.27 -24.99 -5.93
C ALA A 87 6.57 -23.96 -5.03
N ALA A 88 5.27 -24.14 -4.79
CA ALA A 88 4.49 -23.21 -3.98
C ALA A 88 4.34 -23.70 -2.55
N GLU A 89 4.52 -22.79 -1.60
CA GLU A 89 4.24 -22.97 -0.19
C GLU A 89 2.84 -22.50 0.16
N LEU A 90 2.37 -22.86 1.35
CA LEU A 90 1.11 -22.36 1.90
C LEU A 90 1.36 -21.53 3.16
N LEU A 91 0.76 -20.35 3.22
CA LEU A 91 0.58 -19.57 4.44
C LEU A 91 -0.90 -19.52 4.77
N GLY A 92 -1.30 -19.99 5.94
CA GLY A 92 -2.68 -19.98 6.43
C GLY A 92 -2.84 -19.11 7.67
N VAL A 93 -3.98 -18.46 7.82
CA VAL A 93 -4.35 -17.69 9.01
C VAL A 93 -5.48 -18.41 9.72
N CYS A 94 -5.38 -18.57 11.04
CA CYS A 94 -6.49 -19.03 11.87
C CYS A 94 -6.61 -18.21 13.16
N LEU A 95 -7.81 -18.11 13.71
CA LEU A 95 -8.03 -17.51 15.03
C LEU A 95 -7.89 -18.58 16.12
N ASN A 96 -7.03 -18.34 17.11
CA ASN A 96 -6.94 -19.19 18.29
C ASN A 96 -8.02 -18.78 19.32
N PRO A 97 -9.06 -19.61 19.56
CA PRO A 97 -10.18 -19.22 20.41
C PRO A 97 -9.83 -19.18 21.91
N ASP A 98 -8.73 -19.80 22.33
CA ASP A 98 -8.29 -19.82 23.73
C ASP A 98 -7.58 -18.51 24.11
N THR A 99 -6.88 -17.91 23.17
CA THR A 99 -6.11 -16.67 23.37
C THR A 99 -6.71 -15.45 22.70
N ASP A 100 -7.67 -15.65 21.79
CA ASP A 100 -8.26 -14.62 20.94
C ASP A 100 -7.19 -13.88 20.10
N LEU A 101 -6.21 -14.63 19.59
CA LEU A 101 -5.11 -14.13 18.76
C LEU A 101 -5.12 -14.83 17.41
N TYR A 102 -4.86 -14.09 16.34
CA TYR A 102 -4.57 -14.73 15.06
C TYR A 102 -3.19 -15.39 15.08
N GLU A 103 -3.12 -16.54 14.42
CA GLU A 103 -1.91 -17.32 14.18
C GLU A 103 -1.72 -17.48 12.68
N VAL A 104 -0.50 -17.26 12.20
CA VAL A 104 -0.08 -17.53 10.83
C VAL A 104 0.74 -18.81 10.81
N TRP A 105 0.29 -19.76 10.01
CA TRP A 105 0.90 -21.06 9.84
C TRP A 105 1.52 -21.18 8.46
N TYR A 106 2.75 -21.66 8.41
CA TYR A 106 3.46 -21.99 7.18
C TYR A 106 3.39 -23.49 6.94
N CYS A 107 3.22 -23.91 5.68
CA CYS A 107 3.51 -25.26 5.25
C CYS A 107 4.39 -25.28 3.99
N SER A 108 5.46 -26.08 4.03
CA SER A 108 6.41 -26.26 2.93
C SER A 108 5.74 -26.91 1.72
N SER A 109 6.28 -26.66 0.53
CA SER A 109 5.76 -27.19 -0.74
C SER A 109 5.67 -28.72 -0.78
N ASP A 110 6.60 -29.44 -0.13
CA ASP A 110 6.54 -30.89 0.02
C ASP A 110 5.60 -31.40 1.14
N GLY A 111 5.01 -30.48 1.91
CA GLY A 111 4.16 -30.72 3.07
C GLY A 111 4.83 -31.45 4.24
N GLN A 112 6.17 -31.57 4.25
CA GLN A 112 6.88 -32.21 5.37
C GLN A 112 7.00 -31.31 6.60
N THR A 113 6.92 -30.00 6.40
CA THR A 113 7.00 -29.01 7.48
C THR A 113 5.75 -28.16 7.45
N CYS A 114 4.89 -28.29 8.46
CA CYS A 114 3.92 -27.24 8.77
C CYS A 114 4.15 -26.74 10.20
N ALA A 115 4.29 -25.42 10.39
CA ALA A 115 4.65 -24.82 11.67
C ALA A 115 4.04 -23.42 11.84
N LEU A 116 3.87 -23.01 13.10
CA LEU A 116 3.52 -21.64 13.46
C LEU A 116 4.64 -20.70 13.01
N ALA A 117 4.33 -19.83 12.06
CA ALA A 117 5.25 -18.84 11.52
C ALA A 117 5.20 -17.55 12.32
N GLU A 118 4.00 -17.15 12.74
CA GLU A 118 3.79 -15.92 13.49
C GLU A 118 2.49 -15.98 14.30
N GLN A 119 2.44 -15.22 15.39
CA GLN A 119 1.24 -15.02 16.21
C GLN A 119 1.15 -13.54 16.58
N ASP A 120 -0.08 -13.04 16.62
CA ASP A 120 -0.40 -11.68 17.02
C ASP A 120 0.05 -11.36 18.45
N GLU A 121 0.34 -10.09 18.73
CA GLU A 121 0.72 -9.65 20.08
C GLU A 121 -0.49 -9.23 20.93
N GLU A 122 -1.61 -8.89 20.29
CA GLU A 122 -2.88 -8.54 20.93
C GLU A 122 -4.07 -8.98 20.07
N SER A 123 -5.26 -9.02 20.67
CA SER A 123 -6.49 -9.39 19.95
C SER A 123 -6.82 -8.37 18.86
N MET A 124 -7.10 -8.87 17.66
CA MET A 124 -7.45 -8.11 16.46
C MET A 124 -8.77 -8.62 15.90
N GLU A 125 -9.49 -7.79 15.15
CA GLU A 125 -10.78 -8.18 14.54
C GLU A 125 -10.58 -8.90 13.21
N SER A 126 -9.50 -8.59 12.49
CA SER A 126 -9.21 -9.15 11.17
C SER A 126 -7.72 -9.38 10.98
N CYS A 127 -7.39 -10.41 10.20
CA CYS A 127 -6.05 -10.72 9.75
C CYS A 127 -6.13 -11.25 8.31
N PHE A 128 -5.31 -10.71 7.40
CA PHE A 128 -5.24 -11.14 6.02
C PHE A 128 -3.82 -11.04 5.49
N LEU A 129 -3.55 -11.76 4.41
CA LEU A 129 -2.23 -11.91 3.83
C LEU A 129 -2.15 -11.16 2.49
N GLU A 130 -1.05 -10.45 2.27
CA GLU A 130 -0.77 -9.69 1.05
C GLU A 130 0.59 -10.12 0.48
N PRO A 131 0.65 -10.69 -0.74
CA PRO A 131 1.91 -10.99 -1.42
C PRO A 131 2.68 -9.72 -1.79
N LEU A 132 3.97 -9.69 -1.49
CA LEU A 132 4.91 -8.63 -1.85
C LEU A 132 5.94 -9.19 -2.81
N THR A 133 5.76 -8.93 -4.11
CA THR A 133 6.62 -9.47 -5.17
C THR A 133 7.87 -8.60 -5.31
N LEU A 134 9.02 -9.10 -4.86
CA LEU A 134 10.30 -8.39 -4.90
C LEU A 134 11.21 -8.95 -6.00
N ASP A 135 12.38 -8.37 -6.19
CA ASP A 135 13.36 -8.89 -7.15
C ASP A 135 13.98 -10.19 -6.63
N GLY A 136 13.49 -11.32 -7.17
CA GLY A 136 14.04 -12.65 -6.90
C GLY A 136 13.36 -13.43 -5.77
N GLU A 137 12.51 -12.79 -4.97
CA GLU A 137 11.75 -13.44 -3.89
C GLU A 137 10.33 -12.85 -3.75
N THR A 138 9.45 -13.57 -3.06
CA THR A 138 8.10 -13.12 -2.72
C THR A 138 7.94 -13.15 -1.21
N HIS A 139 7.80 -11.99 -0.60
CA HIS A 139 7.47 -11.86 0.82
C HIS A 139 5.96 -11.82 1.00
N VAL A 140 5.50 -11.93 2.24
CA VAL A 140 4.08 -11.81 2.58
C VAL A 140 3.90 -10.85 3.73
N ALA A 141 3.15 -9.78 3.52
CA ALA A 141 2.67 -8.94 4.59
C ALA A 141 1.48 -9.62 5.28
N VAL A 142 1.55 -9.71 6.60
CA VAL A 142 0.44 -10.11 7.46
C VAL A 142 -0.17 -8.83 8.01
N ASN A 143 -1.34 -8.46 7.52
CA ASN A 143 -2.02 -7.22 7.86
C ASN A 143 -3.17 -7.49 8.83
N ARG A 144 -3.28 -6.67 9.86
CA ARG A 144 -4.30 -6.80 10.91
C ARG A 144 -5.02 -5.51 11.16
N GLY A 145 -6.31 -5.61 11.46
CA GLY A 145 -7.16 -4.47 11.79
C GLY A 145 -7.98 -4.71 13.05
N LEU A 146 -8.07 -3.65 13.86
CA LEU A 146 -8.97 -3.52 15.00
C LEU A 146 -9.75 -2.21 14.81
N GLY A 147 -11.03 -2.33 14.43
CA GLY A 147 -11.85 -1.20 14.02
C GLY A 147 -11.28 -0.46 12.80
N ASN A 148 -11.57 0.84 12.73
CA ASN A 148 -11.21 1.66 11.57
C ASN A 148 -9.86 2.40 11.72
N ASN A 149 -9.16 2.28 12.85
CA ASN A 149 -8.05 3.18 13.21
C ASN A 149 -6.85 2.50 13.88
N SER A 150 -6.89 1.20 14.11
CA SER A 150 -5.76 0.48 14.71
C SER A 150 -5.38 -0.69 13.82
N ASN A 151 -4.33 -0.47 13.03
CA ASN A 151 -3.79 -1.51 12.15
C ASN A 151 -2.34 -1.81 12.49
N ARG A 152 -1.97 -3.08 12.28
CA ARG A 152 -0.62 -3.59 12.48
C ARG A 152 -0.22 -4.49 11.33
N PHE A 153 1.05 -4.50 11.00
CA PHE A 153 1.59 -5.42 10.01
C PHE A 153 2.86 -6.12 10.49
N SER A 154 3.05 -7.33 9.99
CA SER A 154 4.32 -8.06 10.00
C SER A 154 4.68 -8.41 8.56
N ILE A 155 5.95 -8.69 8.26
CA ILE A 155 6.38 -9.18 6.95
C ILE A 155 7.16 -10.47 7.15
N LEU A 156 6.72 -11.52 6.44
CA LEU A 156 7.32 -12.84 6.43
C LEU A 156 8.04 -13.09 5.11
N ALA A 157 9.14 -13.83 5.16
CA ALA A 157 9.90 -14.28 3.99
C ALA A 157 10.38 -15.72 4.19
N LEU A 158 10.52 -16.48 3.09
CA LEU A 158 11.15 -17.80 3.11
C LEU A 158 12.63 -17.63 2.83
N GLN A 159 13.49 -17.92 3.81
CA GLN A 159 14.93 -17.82 3.66
C GLN A 159 15.58 -19.10 4.14
N GLU A 160 16.43 -19.70 3.29
CA GLU A 160 17.12 -20.97 3.58
C GLU A 160 16.14 -22.09 3.99
N GLY A 161 14.97 -22.15 3.33
CA GLY A 161 13.92 -23.15 3.59
C GLY A 161 13.19 -22.96 4.93
N LYS A 162 13.28 -21.77 5.55
CA LYS A 162 12.56 -21.43 6.78
C LYS A 162 11.82 -20.11 6.64
N VAL A 163 10.57 -20.10 7.09
CA VAL A 163 9.80 -18.86 7.21
C VAL A 163 10.38 -18.01 8.35
N ASN A 164 10.74 -16.77 8.05
CA ASN A 164 11.26 -15.80 9.00
C ASN A 164 10.37 -14.56 9.03
N CYS A 165 10.16 -14.01 10.23
CA CYS A 165 9.50 -12.73 10.43
C CYS A 165 10.56 -11.61 10.34
N LEU A 166 10.60 -10.91 9.21
CA LEU A 166 11.57 -9.83 8.93
C LEU A 166 11.15 -8.50 9.55
N VAL A 167 9.85 -8.22 9.56
CA VAL A 167 9.25 -7.07 10.22
C VAL A 167 8.15 -7.59 11.13
N ARG A 168 8.15 -7.15 12.39
CA ARG A 168 7.16 -7.60 13.38
C ARG A 168 6.37 -6.42 13.93
N TRP A 169 5.05 -6.58 13.92
CA TRP A 169 4.09 -5.78 14.69
C TRP A 169 4.24 -4.25 14.54
N GLN A 170 4.44 -3.77 13.32
CA GLN A 170 4.59 -2.35 13.02
C GLN A 170 3.24 -1.67 12.78
N PRO A 171 3.09 -0.36 13.04
CA PRO A 171 1.87 0.38 12.74
C PRO A 171 1.52 0.39 11.25
N GLY A 172 0.25 0.20 10.93
CA GLY A 172 -0.30 0.33 9.58
C GLY A 172 -0.60 -0.99 8.88
N MET A 173 -0.85 -0.90 7.59
CA MET A 173 -1.08 -2.01 6.66
C MET A 173 -0.15 -1.85 5.48
N VAL A 174 0.48 -2.94 5.05
CA VAL A 174 1.36 -2.96 3.88
C VAL A 174 0.62 -3.55 2.69
N THR A 175 0.67 -2.85 1.57
CA THR A 175 0.17 -3.27 0.26
C THR A 175 1.22 -3.00 -0.80
N MET A 176 1.14 -3.69 -1.93
CA MET A 176 1.99 -3.39 -3.08
C MET A 176 1.20 -2.62 -4.15
N THR A 177 1.77 -1.52 -4.66
CA THR A 177 1.15 -0.78 -5.77
C THR A 177 1.35 -1.52 -7.10
N ASP A 178 0.56 -1.18 -8.12
CA ASP A 178 0.76 -1.68 -9.49
C ASP A 178 2.16 -1.36 -10.05
N ALA A 179 2.81 -0.31 -9.53
CA ALA A 179 4.17 0.09 -9.89
C ALA A 179 5.24 -0.64 -9.06
N GLY A 180 4.86 -1.53 -8.16
CA GLY A 180 5.76 -2.31 -7.31
C GLY A 180 6.24 -1.58 -6.04
N ASP A 181 5.64 -0.45 -5.67
CA ASP A 181 6.00 0.21 -4.40
C ASP A 181 5.36 -0.50 -3.21
N LEU A 182 6.11 -0.61 -2.13
CA LEU A 182 5.62 -1.09 -0.85
C LEU A 182 4.97 0.06 -0.08
N LEU A 183 3.66 0.16 -0.13
CA LEU A 183 2.88 1.23 0.47
C LEU A 183 2.42 0.84 1.88
N VAL A 184 2.73 1.68 2.87
CA VAL A 184 2.20 1.60 4.23
C VAL A 184 1.07 2.59 4.41
N LYS A 185 -0.07 2.12 4.91
CA LYS A 185 -1.22 2.95 5.26
C LYS A 185 -1.54 2.86 6.73
N THR A 186 -1.71 4.01 7.38
CA THR A 186 -2.32 4.11 8.70
C THR A 186 -3.62 4.88 8.59
N PHE A 187 -4.58 4.55 9.46
CA PHE A 187 -5.84 5.29 9.55
C PHE A 187 -5.95 5.87 10.96
N SER A 188 -6.33 7.13 11.06
CA SER A 188 -6.46 7.81 12.36
C SER A 188 -7.71 8.67 12.37
N LEU A 189 -8.46 8.58 13.47
CA LEU A 189 -9.58 9.49 13.75
C LEU A 189 -9.13 10.93 14.03
N ASN A 190 -7.83 11.11 14.28
CA ASN A 190 -7.21 12.42 14.50
C ASN A 190 -6.34 12.83 13.31
N ALA A 191 -6.46 12.19 12.15
CA ALA A 191 -5.65 12.51 10.97
C ALA A 191 -5.79 13.98 10.52
N PHE A 192 -6.90 14.65 10.88
CA PHE A 192 -7.16 16.07 10.61
C PHE A 192 -7.01 16.96 11.84
N TYR A 193 -6.53 16.42 12.97
CA TYR A 193 -6.45 17.18 14.20
C TYR A 193 -5.30 18.20 14.13
N ASP A 194 -5.68 19.49 14.08
CA ASP A 194 -4.76 20.60 14.23
C ASP A 194 -5.14 21.44 15.47
N THR A 195 -4.22 21.46 16.44
CA THR A 195 -4.37 22.24 17.68
C THR A 195 -4.41 23.75 17.46
N ALA A 196 -3.83 24.25 16.37
CA ALA A 196 -3.75 25.69 16.07
C ALA A 196 -5.08 26.27 15.56
N VAL A 197 -5.90 25.45 14.90
CA VAL A 197 -7.16 25.89 14.26
C VAL A 197 -8.41 25.36 14.96
N GLY A 198 -8.27 24.43 15.90
CA GLY A 198 -9.39 23.74 16.55
C GLY A 198 -9.78 22.52 15.73
N GLY A 199 -9.22 21.37 16.09
CA GLY A 199 -9.23 20.18 15.24
C GLY A 199 -10.62 19.63 14.94
N THR A 200 -10.82 19.23 13.68
CA THR A 200 -11.91 18.34 13.30
C THR A 200 -11.46 16.90 13.55
N ILE A 201 -12.23 16.15 14.32
CA ILE A 201 -12.03 14.70 14.46
C ILE A 201 -12.67 14.06 13.23
N GLY A 202 -11.88 13.30 12.48
CA GLY A 202 -12.30 12.62 11.26
C GLY A 202 -11.33 11.51 10.93
N LEU A 203 -11.86 10.42 10.39
CA LEU A 203 -11.03 9.32 9.91
C LEU A 203 -10.29 9.74 8.65
N GLY A 204 -8.97 9.84 8.71
CA GLY A 204 -8.11 10.08 7.55
C GLY A 204 -7.03 9.01 7.44
N GLU A 205 -6.40 8.98 6.27
CA GLU A 205 -5.35 8.05 5.91
C GLU A 205 -4.01 8.80 5.85
N THR A 206 -2.97 8.18 6.38
CA THR A 206 -1.58 8.61 6.16
C THR A 206 -0.82 7.51 5.43
N GLN A 207 0.04 7.93 4.50
CA GLN A 207 0.79 7.04 3.61
C GLN A 207 2.29 7.26 3.74
N SER A 208 3.03 6.15 3.80
CA SER A 208 4.49 6.12 3.65
C SER A 208 4.90 4.91 2.80
N TYR A 209 6.20 4.78 2.51
CA TYR A 209 6.70 3.78 1.56
C TYR A 209 7.91 3.05 2.14
N LEU A 210 7.91 1.72 2.04
CA LEU A 210 9.02 0.88 2.48
C LEU A 210 9.98 0.60 1.32
N PHE A 211 11.19 0.20 1.68
CA PHE A 211 12.11 -0.51 0.82
C PHE A 211 12.56 -1.80 1.48
N TYR A 212 13.05 -2.70 0.65
CA TYR A 212 13.80 -3.86 1.08
C TYR A 212 15.15 -3.87 0.35
N ARG A 213 16.24 -3.84 1.11
CA ARG A 213 17.61 -3.81 0.58
C ARG A 213 18.54 -4.55 1.53
N ASP A 214 19.47 -5.31 0.96
CA ASP A 214 20.51 -6.03 1.72
C ASP A 214 19.95 -6.91 2.86
N GLY A 215 18.79 -7.53 2.63
CA GLY A 215 18.14 -8.41 3.60
C GLY A 215 17.33 -7.69 4.69
N THR A 216 17.15 -6.37 4.59
CA THR A 216 16.50 -5.56 5.63
C THR A 216 15.44 -4.64 5.06
N TYR A 217 14.39 -4.42 5.86
CA TYR A 217 13.35 -3.43 5.57
C TYR A 217 13.68 -2.09 6.18
N GLY A 218 13.40 -1.03 5.44
CA GLY A 218 13.42 0.36 5.92
C GLY A 218 12.31 1.19 5.29
N GLU A 219 12.21 2.45 5.72
CA GLU A 219 11.21 3.40 5.25
C GLU A 219 11.87 4.55 4.48
N TYR A 220 11.31 4.91 3.33
CA TYR A 220 11.72 6.11 2.61
C TYR A 220 11.19 7.33 3.37
N GLY A 221 12.07 8.16 3.91
CA GLY A 221 11.72 9.44 4.51
C GLY A 221 11.22 10.45 3.47
N ALA A 222 10.28 11.31 3.88
CA ALA A 222 9.82 12.43 3.08
C ALA A 222 10.70 13.66 3.32
N VAL A 223 11.32 14.18 2.25
CA VAL A 223 12.04 15.45 2.28
C VAL A 223 11.11 16.55 1.78
N GLU A 224 10.87 17.56 2.60
CA GLU A 224 10.09 18.73 2.19
C GLU A 224 10.89 19.56 1.19
N LEU A 225 10.25 19.91 0.07
CA LEU A 225 10.77 20.83 -0.93
C LEU A 225 10.19 22.23 -0.67
N THR A 226 11.03 23.24 -0.87
CA THR A 226 10.55 24.62 -1.02
C THR A 226 9.67 24.76 -2.27
N GLU A 227 8.87 25.81 -2.32
CA GLU A 227 8.05 26.12 -3.49
C GLU A 227 8.94 26.35 -4.73
N GLU A 228 10.12 26.98 -4.56
CA GLU A 228 11.09 27.18 -5.63
C GLU A 228 11.67 25.86 -6.15
N GLU A 229 12.01 24.92 -5.25
CA GLU A 229 12.52 23.59 -5.63
C GLU A 229 11.47 22.77 -6.36
N PHE A 230 10.22 22.79 -5.89
CA PHE A 230 9.11 22.12 -6.57
C PHE A 230 8.86 22.74 -7.96
N ASN A 231 8.79 24.07 -8.06
CA ASN A 231 8.56 24.77 -9.32
C ASN A 231 9.70 24.60 -10.34
N ALA A 232 10.89 24.23 -9.89
CA ALA A 232 12.01 23.90 -10.77
C ALA A 232 11.88 22.52 -11.44
N LEU A 233 11.01 21.64 -10.94
CA LEU A 233 10.78 20.33 -11.54
C LEU A 233 10.04 20.46 -12.88
N GLN A 234 10.49 19.71 -13.88
CA GLN A 234 9.77 19.63 -15.15
C GLN A 234 8.39 19.00 -14.90
N GLY A 235 7.32 19.62 -15.40
CA GLY A 235 5.94 19.12 -15.25
C GLY A 235 5.23 19.54 -13.95
N ALA A 236 5.89 20.27 -13.03
CA ALA A 236 5.27 20.73 -11.78
C ALA A 236 4.03 21.60 -12.00
N GLN A 237 4.06 22.51 -12.99
CA GLN A 237 2.92 23.37 -13.32
C GLN A 237 1.71 22.58 -13.83
N ASP A 238 1.94 21.54 -14.62
CA ASP A 238 0.88 20.68 -15.14
C ASP A 238 0.28 19.82 -14.02
N LEU A 239 1.11 19.32 -13.09
CA LEU A 239 0.63 18.64 -11.88
C LEU A 239 -0.27 19.57 -11.05
N MET A 240 0.18 20.80 -10.76
CA MET A 240 -0.61 21.76 -9.99
C MET A 240 -1.93 22.13 -10.67
N ALA A 241 -1.92 22.34 -11.99
CA ALA A 241 -3.15 22.56 -12.75
C ALA A 241 -4.11 21.35 -12.65
N GLY A 242 -3.56 20.12 -12.62
CA GLY A 242 -4.33 18.89 -12.38
C GLY A 242 -4.96 18.84 -10.98
N ILE A 243 -4.20 19.19 -9.95
CA ILE A 243 -4.65 19.27 -8.55
C ILE A 243 -5.76 20.32 -8.40
N GLU A 244 -5.54 21.55 -8.89
CA GLU A 244 -6.53 22.62 -8.86
C GLU A 244 -7.81 22.21 -9.60
N HIS A 245 -7.67 21.55 -10.75
CA HIS A 245 -8.81 21.02 -11.47
C HIS A 245 -9.55 19.96 -10.65
N ALA A 246 -8.85 19.00 -10.05
CA ALA A 246 -9.47 17.94 -9.23
C ALA A 246 -10.23 18.51 -8.02
N LEU A 247 -9.72 19.59 -7.44
CA LEU A 247 -10.29 20.24 -6.26
C LEU A 247 -11.30 21.36 -6.58
N ARG A 248 -11.57 21.69 -7.85
CA ARG A 248 -12.43 22.81 -8.28
C ARG A 248 -13.85 22.85 -7.69
N PHE A 249 -14.35 21.71 -7.21
CA PHE A 249 -15.69 21.59 -6.60
C PHE A 249 -15.65 21.56 -5.06
N LYS A 250 -14.46 21.52 -4.46
CA LYS A 250 -14.29 21.71 -3.02
C LYS A 250 -14.57 23.17 -2.68
N LYS A 251 -15.33 23.40 -1.62
CA LYS A 251 -15.68 24.75 -1.14
C LYS A 251 -14.54 25.31 -0.28
N ALA A 252 -13.41 25.57 -0.91
CA ALA A 252 -12.26 26.21 -0.27
C ALA A 252 -12.14 27.67 -0.76
N GLU A 253 -11.90 28.60 0.15
CA GLU A 253 -11.55 29.99 -0.20
C GLU A 253 -10.07 30.12 -0.54
N ARG A 254 -9.24 29.26 0.07
CA ARG A 254 -7.79 29.26 -0.06
C ARG A 254 -7.27 27.83 0.05
N MET A 255 -6.24 27.54 -0.73
CA MET A 255 -5.46 26.31 -0.66
C MET A 255 -4.00 26.67 -0.36
N GLU A 256 -3.42 26.06 0.65
CA GLU A 256 -1.97 26.10 0.91
C GLU A 256 -1.37 24.72 0.58
N CYS A 257 -0.23 24.70 -0.10
CA CYS A 257 0.42 23.46 -0.53
C CYS A 257 1.80 23.30 0.08
N ARG A 258 2.13 22.06 0.46
CA ARG A 258 3.49 21.63 0.86
C ARG A 258 3.89 20.40 0.03
N TYR A 259 5.16 20.31 -0.31
CA TYR A 259 5.65 19.35 -1.30
C TYR A 259 6.69 18.43 -0.66
N PHE A 260 6.51 17.12 -0.80
CA PHE A 260 7.37 16.13 -0.16
C PHE A 260 7.87 15.13 -1.19
N LEU A 261 9.18 15.01 -1.34
CA LEU A 261 9.82 14.05 -2.24
C LEU A 261 10.52 12.95 -1.44
N ARG A 262 10.32 11.71 -1.85
CA ARG A 262 10.98 10.53 -1.29
C ARG A 262 12.03 10.00 -2.26
N ALA A 263 13.06 9.32 -1.75
CA ALA A 263 14.16 8.80 -2.56
C ALA A 263 13.73 7.75 -3.62
N ASN A 264 12.56 7.13 -3.47
CA ASN A 264 11.96 6.25 -4.49
C ASN A 264 11.21 7.02 -5.60
N GLY A 265 11.32 8.35 -5.65
CA GLY A 265 10.66 9.17 -6.66
C GLY A 265 9.16 9.34 -6.42
N ILE A 266 8.64 9.00 -5.24
CA ILE A 266 7.28 9.38 -4.86
C ILE A 266 7.27 10.84 -4.42
N LEU A 267 6.45 11.64 -5.10
CA LEU A 267 6.17 13.03 -4.76
C LEU A 267 4.76 13.11 -4.18
N GLN A 268 4.63 13.68 -2.98
CA GLN A 268 3.35 13.92 -2.33
C GLN A 268 3.12 15.44 -2.17
N VAL A 269 1.97 15.93 -2.62
CA VAL A 269 1.56 17.33 -2.48
C VAL A 269 0.46 17.40 -1.43
N GLN A 270 0.82 17.82 -0.22
CA GLN A 270 -0.13 18.12 0.86
C GLN A 270 -0.88 19.40 0.49
N CYS A 271 -2.21 19.36 0.58
CA CYS A 271 -3.11 20.46 0.27
C CYS A 271 -3.98 20.73 1.50
N ASP A 272 -3.85 21.94 2.03
CA ASP A 272 -4.57 22.41 3.21
C ASP A 272 -5.66 23.37 2.70
N LEU A 273 -6.91 22.90 2.70
CA LEU A 273 -8.06 23.57 2.10
C LEU A 273 -8.84 24.35 3.16
N HIS A 274 -8.73 25.67 3.13
CA HIS A 274 -9.38 26.54 4.11
C HIS A 274 -10.79 26.92 3.64
N ALA A 275 -11.79 26.56 4.44
CA ALA A 275 -13.18 26.96 4.24
C ALA A 275 -13.45 28.36 4.81
N SER A 276 -14.41 29.07 4.21
CA SER A 276 -14.86 30.40 4.63
C SER A 276 -15.33 30.48 6.09
N GLU A 277 -15.78 29.35 6.61
CA GLU A 277 -16.34 29.18 7.96
C GLU A 277 -15.30 28.79 9.02
N GLY A 278 -14.00 28.77 8.64
CA GLY A 278 -12.88 28.58 9.57
C GLY A 278 -12.40 27.14 9.73
N GLY A 279 -12.95 26.19 8.97
CA GLY A 279 -12.47 24.80 8.93
C GLY A 279 -11.33 24.60 7.92
N VAL A 280 -10.49 23.59 8.17
CA VAL A 280 -9.46 23.14 7.22
C VAL A 280 -9.69 21.68 6.88
N GLU A 281 -9.80 21.36 5.59
CA GLU A 281 -9.76 19.99 5.08
C GLU A 281 -8.33 19.68 4.64
N TYR A 282 -7.73 18.66 5.24
CA TYR A 282 -6.38 18.19 4.89
C TYR A 282 -6.46 17.03 3.91
N GLY A 283 -5.60 17.03 2.91
CA GLY A 283 -5.38 15.84 2.11
C GLY A 283 -4.20 16.01 1.18
N PHE A 284 -3.86 14.96 0.45
CA PHE A 284 -2.71 14.99 -0.43
C PHE A 284 -2.97 14.26 -1.73
N PHE A 285 -2.19 14.63 -2.74
CA PHE A 285 -2.05 13.91 -4.00
C PHE A 285 -0.68 13.24 -4.05
N THR A 286 -0.61 12.09 -4.70
CA THR A 286 0.64 11.36 -4.95
C THR A 286 0.92 11.38 -6.46
N ALA A 287 2.17 11.61 -6.85
CA ALA A 287 2.66 11.53 -8.22
C ALA A 287 4.08 10.92 -8.25
N ARG A 288 4.56 10.60 -9.45
CA ARG A 288 5.93 10.16 -9.70
C ARG A 288 6.81 11.33 -10.14
N CYS A 289 7.99 11.40 -9.55
CA CYS A 289 9.08 12.28 -9.93
C CYS A 289 10.33 11.44 -10.19
N GLN A 290 10.88 11.52 -11.40
CA GLN A 290 12.10 10.81 -11.79
C GLN A 290 13.04 11.77 -12.51
N ASP A 291 14.31 11.80 -12.10
CA ASP A 291 15.36 12.62 -12.72
C ASP A 291 14.98 14.12 -12.85
N GLY A 292 14.24 14.65 -11.87
CA GLY A 292 13.78 16.05 -11.84
C GLY A 292 12.55 16.34 -12.70
N ALA A 293 11.90 15.31 -13.25
CA ALA A 293 10.67 15.41 -14.01
C ALA A 293 9.51 14.70 -13.30
N VAL A 294 8.43 15.43 -13.08
CA VAL A 294 7.15 14.92 -12.58
C VAL A 294 6.34 14.40 -13.76
N ASP A 295 5.68 13.25 -13.60
CA ASP A 295 4.68 12.75 -14.53
C ASP A 295 3.27 13.11 -14.04
N PRO A 296 2.59 14.12 -14.63
CA PRO A 296 1.24 14.49 -14.22
C PRO A 296 0.20 13.39 -14.46
N ALA A 297 0.45 12.45 -15.39
CA ALA A 297 -0.46 11.34 -15.66
C ALA A 297 -0.44 10.29 -14.53
N SER A 298 0.62 10.27 -13.72
CA SER A 298 0.73 9.41 -12.54
C SER A 298 0.01 9.96 -11.30
N MET A 299 -0.62 11.14 -11.40
CA MET A 299 -1.33 11.77 -10.28
C MET A 299 -2.47 10.88 -9.79
N GLY A 300 -2.36 10.43 -8.54
CA GLY A 300 -3.40 9.67 -7.84
C GLY A 300 -4.62 10.51 -7.46
N SER A 301 -5.63 9.87 -6.86
CA SER A 301 -6.77 10.57 -6.30
C SER A 301 -6.41 11.33 -5.02
N PHE A 302 -7.21 12.34 -4.67
CA PHE A 302 -7.10 13.04 -3.39
C PHE A 302 -7.33 12.07 -2.22
N VAL A 303 -6.36 11.98 -1.31
CA VAL A 303 -6.43 11.18 -0.08
C VAL A 303 -6.64 12.12 1.10
N GLY A 304 -7.72 11.94 1.85
CA GLY A 304 -8.01 12.75 3.03
C GLY A 304 -7.13 12.36 4.21
N GLY A 305 -6.40 13.31 4.78
CA GLY A 305 -5.47 13.11 5.88
C GLY A 305 -4.30 14.08 5.83
N GLN A 306 -3.37 13.92 6.76
CA GLN A 306 -2.11 14.66 6.76
C GLN A 306 -0.95 13.69 6.54
N LEU A 307 0.03 14.13 5.77
CA LEU A 307 1.30 13.43 5.64
C LEU A 307 2.03 13.39 6.99
N GLU A 308 2.46 12.20 7.37
CA GLU A 308 3.31 11.93 8.52
C GLU A 308 4.43 11.00 8.03
N SER A 309 5.65 11.29 8.45
CA SER A 309 6.83 10.49 8.13
C SER A 309 7.83 10.64 9.28
N PRO A 310 8.37 9.55 9.83
CA PRO A 310 8.06 8.15 9.51
C PRO A 310 6.74 7.64 10.11
N LEU A 311 6.18 6.58 9.53
CA LEU A 311 5.01 5.87 10.07
C LEU A 311 5.36 4.63 10.89
N THR A 312 6.55 4.07 10.66
CA THR A 312 7.01 2.85 11.33
C THR A 312 8.19 3.14 12.27
N SER A 313 8.61 2.13 13.03
CA SER A 313 9.86 2.18 13.81
C SER A 313 11.08 1.65 13.05
N LEU A 314 10.95 1.41 11.74
CA LEU A 314 12.04 0.95 10.88
C LEU A 314 13.08 2.04 10.66
N GLU A 315 14.26 1.66 10.15
CA GLU A 315 15.27 2.62 9.74
C GLU A 315 14.74 3.51 8.61
N VAL A 316 14.95 4.82 8.73
CA VAL A 316 14.45 5.82 7.78
C VAL A 316 15.60 6.39 6.95
N VAL A 317 15.44 6.40 5.63
CA VAL A 317 16.41 6.95 4.69
C VAL A 317 15.81 8.15 3.96
N TYR A 318 16.45 9.31 4.06
CA TYR A 318 16.06 10.58 3.41
C TYR A 318 16.92 10.85 2.17
#